data_AF-A0A533ZY81-F1
#
_entry.id   AF-A0A533ZY81-F1
#
_cell.length_a   1.000
_cell.length_b   1.000
_cell.length_c   1.000
_cell.angle_alpha   90.00
_cell.angle_beta   90.00
_cell.angle_gamma   90.00
#
_symmetry.space_group_name_H-M   'P 1'
#
loop_
_entity.id
_entity.type
_entity.pdbx_description
1 polymer ?
#
loop_
_entity_poly.entity_id
_entity_poly.type
_entity_poly.pdbx_seq_one_letter_code
_entity_poly.pdbx_strand_id
1 'polypeptide(L)'
;MPRASIRDALRLRAAALQVLSGRSDSPSLQSSSVCTWDVFLRTERCALALKSRLVMAGSGVPNVLEAAAMRELQRILSARGQLLRIGHLALEHHIPAIVLKGGVAALTSAAPVDVTDVDVLVPPPHREAERLAELLDAEGFRATGPGATAHLAQRLAPNAVQIEVHFAIQDVEVNDAMWQRTRPLDGVPGLARLGAADQLWHLLVHTVVTHPYRRGALRDVLLTMEGLRDCAPAELREVERRIAAHPLSPHLDGLLAMARELCDGLPVRDRFRREAAANYVLRGPLSWLGFSRFWTSAFLTALFAQLGGVTDRRRELAWAWQ
;
A
#
# COMPACT_ATOMS: atom_id res chain seq x y z
N MET A 1 -7.20 30.16 9.95
CA MET A 1 -6.15 29.12 9.82
C MET A 1 -5.73 29.02 8.36
N PRO A 2 -4.42 28.98 8.04
CA PRO A 2 -3.97 28.79 6.67
C PRO A 2 -4.52 27.48 6.10
N ARG A 3 -5.02 27.51 4.86
CA ARG A 3 -5.59 26.35 4.17
C ARG A 3 -4.55 25.71 3.25
N ALA A 4 -4.63 24.40 3.08
CA ALA A 4 -3.84 23.69 2.08
C ALA A 4 -4.23 24.13 0.66
N SER A 5 -3.23 24.35 -0.20
CA SER A 5 -3.42 24.67 -1.62
C SER A 5 -3.34 23.40 -2.45
N ILE A 6 -4.43 23.04 -3.13
CA ILE A 6 -4.50 21.84 -3.98
C ILE A 6 -3.54 21.95 -5.17
N ARG A 7 -3.42 23.15 -5.74
CA ARG A 7 -2.48 23.43 -6.82
C ARG A 7 -1.05 23.16 -6.39
N ASP A 8 -0.69 23.59 -5.17
CA ASP A 8 0.67 23.40 -4.67
C ASP A 8 0.90 21.94 -4.23
N ALA A 9 -0.10 21.24 -3.70
CA ALA A 9 -0.01 19.80 -3.45
C ALA A 9 0.23 19.00 -4.75
N LEU A 10 -0.43 19.38 -5.86
CA LEU A 10 -0.18 18.77 -7.18
C LEU A 10 1.21 19.12 -7.74
N ARG A 11 1.73 20.32 -7.46
CA ARG A 11 3.11 20.69 -7.82
C ARG A 11 4.13 19.89 -7.01
N LEU A 12 3.90 19.72 -5.70
CA LEU A 12 4.71 18.87 -4.84
C LEU A 12 4.71 17.42 -5.34
N ARG A 13 3.56 16.88 -5.75
CA ARG A 13 3.46 15.55 -6.35
C ARG A 13 4.26 15.42 -7.63
N ALA A 14 4.16 16.38 -8.54
CA ALA A 14 4.92 16.37 -9.78
C ALA A 14 6.44 16.41 -9.52
N ALA A 15 6.89 17.24 -8.57
CA ALA A 15 8.29 17.30 -8.16
C ALA A 15 8.74 16.01 -7.47
N ALA A 16 7.91 15.44 -6.59
CA ALA A 16 8.16 14.17 -5.91
C ALA A 16 8.35 13.01 -6.91
N LEU A 17 7.53 12.93 -7.96
CA LEU A 17 7.68 11.93 -9.02
C LEU A 17 9.03 12.06 -9.76
N GLN A 18 9.52 13.28 -9.98
CA GLN A 18 10.83 13.52 -10.60
C GLN A 18 11.98 13.12 -9.66
N VAL A 19 11.86 13.40 -8.37
CA VAL A 19 12.84 12.99 -7.35
C VAL A 19 12.88 11.46 -7.23
N LEU A 20 11.71 10.81 -7.19
CA LEU A 20 11.61 9.35 -7.02
C LEU A 20 12.13 8.57 -8.22
N SER A 21 12.03 9.11 -9.44
CA SER A 21 12.62 8.50 -10.64
C SER A 21 14.15 8.63 -10.72
N GLY A 22 14.78 9.38 -9.80
CA GLY A 22 16.24 9.44 -9.68
C GLY A 22 16.93 10.27 -10.76
N ARG A 23 16.23 11.23 -11.40
CA ARG A 23 16.83 12.11 -12.41
C ARG A 23 17.69 13.19 -11.76
N SER A 24 18.88 13.43 -12.33
CA SER A 24 19.92 14.33 -11.79
C SER A 24 19.50 15.80 -11.67
N ASP A 25 18.56 16.26 -12.51
CA ASP A 25 17.98 17.60 -12.42
C ASP A 25 16.77 17.63 -11.47
N SER A 26 16.92 17.00 -10.30
CA SER A 26 15.83 16.90 -9.34
C SER A 26 15.35 18.31 -8.94
N PRO A 27 14.10 18.69 -9.25
CA PRO A 27 13.62 20.00 -8.90
C PRO A 27 13.68 20.18 -7.38
N SER A 28 14.06 21.36 -6.92
CA SER A 28 13.89 21.71 -5.51
C SER A 28 12.42 21.48 -5.14
N LEU A 29 12.14 20.68 -4.12
CA LEU A 29 10.78 20.58 -3.57
C LEU A 29 10.39 21.98 -3.10
N GLN A 30 9.53 22.66 -3.89
CA GLN A 30 9.21 24.08 -3.71
C GLN A 30 8.76 24.37 -2.28
N SER A 31 9.10 25.56 -1.79
CA SER A 31 8.55 26.05 -0.53
C SER A 31 7.02 26.11 -0.64
N SER A 32 6.36 25.24 0.11
CA SER A 32 4.91 25.16 0.23
C SER A 32 4.52 25.41 1.68
N SER A 33 3.28 25.81 1.92
CA SER A 33 2.78 25.98 3.29
C SER A 33 2.83 24.64 4.06
N VAL A 34 2.96 24.72 5.38
CA VAL A 34 2.95 23.55 6.28
C VAL A 34 1.68 22.72 6.07
N CYS A 35 0.52 23.36 5.87
CA CYS A 35 -0.74 22.67 5.62
C CYS A 35 -0.75 21.89 4.29
N THR A 36 -0.14 22.44 3.23
CA THR A 36 -0.01 21.73 1.95
C THR A 36 0.90 20.51 2.09
N TRP A 37 2.03 20.66 2.79
CA TRP A 37 2.93 19.55 3.10
C TRP A 37 2.24 18.45 3.90
N ASP A 38 1.48 18.82 4.93
CA ASP A 38 0.75 17.87 5.75
C ASP A 38 -0.28 17.07 4.93
N VAL A 39 -1.07 17.73 4.07
CA VAL A 39 -2.02 17.04 3.18
C VAL A 39 -1.30 16.11 2.20
N PHE A 40 -0.21 16.59 1.58
CA PHE A 40 0.60 15.80 0.65
C PHE A 40 1.14 14.54 1.34
N LEU A 41 1.87 14.69 2.46
CA LEU A 41 2.55 13.59 3.14
C LEU A 41 1.57 12.58 3.75
N ARG A 42 0.43 13.02 4.30
CA ARG A 42 -0.62 12.11 4.80
C ARG A 42 -1.27 11.31 3.67
N THR A 43 -1.36 11.87 2.47
CA THR A 43 -2.00 11.22 1.31
C THR A 43 -1.04 10.28 0.62
N GLU A 44 0.17 10.76 0.31
CA GLU A 44 1.11 10.08 -0.58
C GLU A 44 2.04 9.11 0.14
N ARG A 45 2.25 9.29 1.45
CA ARG A 45 2.97 8.36 2.35
C ARG A 45 4.31 7.86 1.82
N CYS A 46 5.06 8.78 1.21
CA CYS A 46 6.32 8.52 0.52
C CYS A 46 7.50 9.31 1.11
N ALA A 47 7.38 9.79 2.35
CA ALA A 47 8.34 10.71 2.94
C ALA A 47 9.74 10.09 3.06
N LEU A 48 9.83 8.84 3.51
CA LEU A 48 11.09 8.12 3.67
C LEU A 48 11.79 7.88 2.33
N ALA A 49 11.03 7.45 1.32
CA ALA A 49 11.54 7.22 -0.03
C ALA A 49 12.05 8.53 -0.66
N LEU A 50 11.28 9.63 -0.52
CA LEU A 50 11.69 10.95 -0.98
C LEU A 50 12.96 11.43 -0.27
N LYS A 51 13.01 11.33 1.06
CA LYS A 51 14.20 11.68 1.84
C LYS A 51 15.43 10.92 1.35
N SER A 52 15.31 9.60 1.18
CA SER A 52 16.42 8.76 0.73
C SER A 52 16.96 9.24 -0.63
N ARG A 53 16.08 9.49 -1.60
CA ARG A 53 16.47 10.00 -2.92
C ARG A 53 17.12 11.37 -2.88
N LEU A 54 16.61 12.30 -2.08
CA LEU A 54 17.22 13.63 -1.92
C LEU A 54 18.62 13.54 -1.31
N VAL A 55 18.79 12.72 -0.27
CA VAL A 55 20.10 12.50 0.36
C VAL A 55 21.09 11.89 -0.63
N MET A 56 20.67 10.88 -1.40
CA MET A 56 21.50 10.28 -2.45
C MET A 56 21.90 11.29 -3.54
N ALA A 57 21.02 12.24 -3.86
CA ALA A 57 21.29 13.31 -4.81
C ALA A 57 22.08 14.51 -4.21
N GLY A 58 22.50 14.43 -2.94
CA GLY A 58 23.19 15.54 -2.26
C GLY A 58 22.32 16.78 -2.04
N SER A 59 20.99 16.64 -2.12
CA SER A 59 20.03 17.74 -1.98
C SER A 59 19.61 17.95 -0.53
N GLY A 60 19.29 19.19 -0.18
CA GLY A 60 18.75 19.52 1.14
C GLY A 60 17.38 18.87 1.39
N VAL A 61 17.19 18.33 2.60
CA VAL A 61 15.93 17.70 3.03
C VAL A 61 15.11 18.71 3.85
N PRO A 62 13.87 19.05 3.45
CA PRO A 62 13.01 19.91 4.25
C PRO A 62 12.67 19.29 5.62
N ASN A 63 12.70 20.08 6.70
CA ASN A 63 12.38 19.59 8.07
C ASN A 63 11.02 18.90 8.18
N VAL A 64 10.02 19.35 7.42
CA VAL A 64 8.68 18.74 7.38
C VAL A 64 8.72 17.32 6.80
N LEU A 65 9.58 17.09 5.80
CA LEU A 65 9.81 15.78 5.19
C LEU A 65 10.59 14.88 6.14
N GLU A 66 11.62 15.42 6.81
CA GLU A 66 12.42 14.72 7.81
C GLU A 66 11.54 14.16 8.94
N ALA A 67 10.68 15.00 9.53
CA ALA A 67 9.77 14.59 10.59
C ALA A 67 8.76 13.53 10.13
N ALA A 68 8.28 13.62 8.88
CA ALA A 68 7.37 12.62 8.33
C ALA A 68 8.08 11.29 8.04
N ALA A 69 9.28 11.33 7.46
CA ALA A 69 10.12 10.17 7.19
C ALA A 69 10.44 9.42 8.49
N MET A 70 10.69 10.13 9.59
CA MET A 70 10.89 9.51 10.91
C MET A 70 9.66 8.71 11.37
N ARG A 71 8.45 9.27 11.21
CA ARG A 71 7.21 8.57 11.56
C ARG A 71 6.95 7.34 10.69
N GLU A 72 7.24 7.44 9.39
CA GLU A 72 7.15 6.30 8.47
C GLU A 72 8.16 5.21 8.87
N LEU A 73 9.41 5.58 9.16
CA LEU A 73 10.45 4.66 9.62
C LEU A 73 10.06 3.94 10.91
N GLN A 74 9.51 4.66 11.90
CA GLN A 74 9.03 4.06 13.15
C GLN A 74 7.98 2.99 12.89
N ARG A 75 7.03 3.24 11.98
CA ARG A 75 6.01 2.24 11.61
C ARG A 75 6.59 1.05 10.86
N ILE A 76 7.54 1.28 9.96
CA ILE A 76 8.24 0.20 9.24
C ILE A 76 9.02 -0.68 10.22
N LEU A 77 9.73 -0.10 11.18
CA LEU A 77 10.45 -0.85 12.21
C LEU A 77 9.49 -1.61 13.14
N SER A 78 8.36 -1.01 13.49
CA SER A 78 7.30 -1.70 14.24
C SER A 78 6.75 -2.90 13.45
N ALA A 79 6.43 -2.72 12.16
CA ALA A 79 5.96 -3.78 11.29
C ALA A 79 6.98 -4.92 11.16
N ARG A 80 8.27 -4.60 10.99
CA ARG A 80 9.36 -5.59 10.97
C ARG A 80 9.41 -6.40 12.25
N GLY A 81 9.38 -5.74 13.42
CA GLY A 81 9.40 -6.42 14.71
C GLY A 81 8.23 -7.38 14.89
N GLN A 82 7.02 -6.96 14.49
CA GLN A 82 5.83 -7.80 14.53
C GLN A 82 5.92 -8.99 13.57
N LEU A 83 6.36 -8.76 12.33
CA LEU A 83 6.52 -9.81 11.34
C LEU A 83 7.53 -10.86 11.79
N LEU A 84 8.68 -10.46 12.33
CA LEU A 84 9.66 -11.40 12.89
C LEU A 84 9.06 -12.24 14.02
N ARG A 85 8.22 -11.62 14.87
CA ARG A 85 7.52 -12.31 15.96
C ARG A 85 6.49 -13.32 15.42
N ILE A 86 5.69 -12.91 14.43
CA ILE A 86 4.75 -13.80 13.74
C ILE A 86 5.49 -14.96 13.07
N GLY A 87 6.65 -14.71 12.45
CA GLY A 87 7.49 -15.75 11.84
C GLY A 87 7.93 -16.81 12.85
N HIS A 88 8.38 -16.40 14.04
CA HIS A 88 8.71 -17.35 15.10
C HIS A 88 7.49 -18.17 15.55
N LEU A 89 6.36 -17.53 15.81
CA LEU A 89 5.12 -18.24 16.20
C LEU A 89 4.67 -19.22 15.11
N ALA A 90 4.68 -18.77 13.85
CA ALA A 90 4.30 -19.57 12.70
C ALA A 90 5.21 -20.81 12.56
N LEU A 91 6.52 -20.62 12.73
CA LEU A 91 7.48 -21.72 12.68
C LEU A 91 7.29 -22.71 13.84
N GLU A 92 7.19 -22.21 15.07
CA GLU A 92 7.07 -23.02 16.29
C GLU A 92 5.79 -23.86 16.30
N HIS A 93 4.69 -23.30 15.79
CA HIS A 93 3.38 -23.95 15.79
C HIS A 93 3.01 -24.60 14.46
N HIS A 94 3.94 -24.62 13.50
CA HIS A 94 3.77 -25.17 12.15
C HIS A 94 2.57 -24.56 11.39
N ILE A 95 2.39 -23.24 11.51
CA ILE A 95 1.35 -22.50 10.81
C ILE A 95 1.97 -21.91 9.55
N PRO A 96 1.55 -22.33 8.34
CA PRO A 96 1.98 -21.66 7.11
C PRO A 96 1.50 -20.20 7.12
N ALA A 97 2.40 -19.26 6.86
CA ALA A 97 2.08 -17.84 6.91
C ALA A 97 2.71 -17.10 5.73
N ILE A 98 1.88 -16.38 4.97
CA ILE A 98 2.29 -15.52 3.87
C ILE A 98 2.15 -14.07 4.31
N VAL A 99 3.23 -13.29 4.24
CA VAL A 99 3.19 -11.85 4.42
C VAL A 99 2.63 -11.20 3.15
N LEU A 100 1.67 -10.29 3.31
CA LEU A 100 1.06 -9.58 2.19
C LEU A 100 1.54 -8.13 2.08
N LYS A 101 1.31 -7.55 0.89
CA LYS A 101 1.40 -6.12 0.59
C LYS A 101 2.72 -5.48 1.07
N GLY A 102 2.61 -4.40 1.85
CA GLY A 102 3.74 -3.61 2.35
C GLY A 102 4.59 -4.33 3.39
N GLY A 103 4.08 -5.39 4.03
CA GLY A 103 4.86 -6.19 4.98
C GLY A 103 6.05 -6.89 4.31
N VAL A 104 5.88 -7.33 3.06
CA VAL A 104 6.97 -7.90 2.26
C VAL A 104 8.06 -6.86 2.05
N ALA A 105 7.70 -5.68 1.54
CA ALA A 105 8.64 -4.58 1.32
C ALA A 105 9.31 -4.10 2.63
N ALA A 106 8.58 -4.13 3.75
CA ALA A 106 9.17 -3.84 5.04
C ALA A 106 10.31 -4.82 5.34
N LEU A 107 10.14 -6.13 5.15
CA LEU A 107 11.17 -7.12 5.45
C LEU A 107 12.34 -7.14 4.47
N THR A 108 12.07 -7.01 3.16
CA THR A 108 13.06 -7.34 2.12
C THR A 108 13.62 -6.15 1.37
N SER A 109 12.93 -5.00 1.35
CA SER A 109 13.36 -3.87 0.53
C SER A 109 14.46 -3.05 1.20
N ALA A 110 15.45 -2.66 0.41
CA ALA A 110 16.45 -1.66 0.80
C ALA A 110 15.86 -0.23 0.89
N ALA A 111 14.71 0.00 0.26
CA ALA A 111 14.00 1.28 0.28
C ALA A 111 12.52 1.07 0.66
N PRO A 112 12.24 0.64 1.90
CA PRO A 112 10.88 0.29 2.32
C PRO A 112 9.96 1.51 2.28
N VAL A 113 8.71 1.26 1.91
CA VAL A 113 7.64 2.27 1.91
C VAL A 113 6.86 2.23 3.21
N ASP A 114 6.10 3.29 3.50
CA ASP A 114 5.31 3.36 4.73
C ASP A 114 4.28 2.21 4.86
N VAL A 115 4.14 1.70 6.08
CA VAL A 115 3.27 0.59 6.45
C VAL A 115 2.41 1.03 7.63
N THR A 116 1.10 0.77 7.58
CA THR A 116 0.15 1.14 8.66
C THR A 116 -0.32 -0.06 9.47
N ASP A 117 -0.09 -1.23 8.92
CA ASP A 117 -0.69 -2.51 9.23
C ASP A 117 0.19 -3.62 8.65
N VAL A 118 0.21 -4.76 9.34
CA VAL A 118 0.85 -5.99 8.92
C VAL A 118 -0.24 -6.98 8.54
N ASP A 119 -0.27 -7.36 7.27
CA ASP A 119 -1.20 -8.36 6.74
C ASP A 119 -0.49 -9.71 6.63
N VAL A 120 -1.07 -10.75 7.23
CA VAL A 120 -0.60 -12.13 7.10
C VAL A 120 -1.75 -13.03 6.67
N LEU A 121 -1.56 -13.76 5.57
CA LEU A 121 -2.48 -14.78 5.08
C LEU A 121 -2.06 -16.15 5.61
N VAL A 122 -3.01 -16.87 6.19
CA VAL A 122 -2.88 -18.27 6.58
C VAL A 122 -3.80 -19.15 5.71
N PRO A 123 -3.52 -20.46 5.61
CA PRO A 123 -4.36 -21.37 4.83
C PRO A 123 -5.78 -21.44 5.39
N PRO A 124 -6.80 -21.60 4.52
CA PRO A 124 -8.08 -22.10 4.97
C PRO A 124 -7.90 -23.54 5.52
N PRO A 125 -8.75 -23.98 6.48
CA PRO A 125 -9.90 -23.29 7.03
C PRO A 125 -9.55 -22.24 8.09
N HIS A 126 -10.55 -21.43 8.46
CA HIS A 126 -10.49 -20.33 9.45
C HIS A 126 -9.73 -20.64 10.77
N ARG A 127 -9.64 -21.92 11.15
CA ARG A 127 -8.99 -22.39 12.38
C ARG A 127 -7.53 -21.99 12.50
N GLU A 128 -6.74 -22.00 11.42
CA GLU A 128 -5.32 -21.59 11.51
C GLU A 128 -5.20 -20.08 11.80
N ALA A 129 -6.15 -19.29 11.29
CA ALA A 129 -6.19 -17.86 11.56
C ALA A 129 -6.51 -17.61 13.04
N GLU A 130 -7.49 -18.33 13.59
CA GLU A 130 -7.86 -18.27 15.01
C GLU A 130 -6.70 -18.69 15.89
N ARG A 131 -6.00 -19.76 15.53
CA ARG A 131 -4.83 -20.24 16.26
C ARG A 131 -3.71 -19.21 16.30
N LEU A 132 -3.34 -18.62 15.16
CA LEU A 132 -2.32 -17.57 15.14
C LEU A 132 -2.74 -16.34 15.95
N ALA A 133 -4.02 -15.99 15.89
CA ALA A 133 -4.60 -14.93 16.69
C ALA A 133 -4.53 -15.19 18.21
N GLU A 134 -4.87 -16.40 18.66
CA GLU A 134 -4.77 -16.79 20.08
C GLU A 134 -3.33 -16.71 20.59
N LEU A 135 -2.36 -17.09 19.75
CA LEU A 135 -0.94 -16.97 20.07
C LEU A 135 -0.53 -15.50 20.21
N LEU A 136 -0.97 -14.63 19.31
CA LEU A 136 -0.76 -13.18 19.44
C LEU A 136 -1.42 -12.63 20.72
N ASP A 137 -2.64 -13.07 21.04
CA ASP A 137 -3.32 -12.63 22.26
C ASP A 137 -2.57 -13.08 23.53
N ALA A 138 -2.01 -14.29 23.55
CA ALA A 138 -1.14 -14.79 24.62
C ALA A 138 0.16 -13.97 24.75
N GLU A 139 0.63 -13.38 23.64
CA GLU A 139 1.80 -12.51 23.59
C GLU A 139 1.52 -11.04 23.95
N GLY A 140 0.29 -10.73 24.37
CA GLY A 140 -0.13 -9.43 24.88
C GLY A 140 -0.77 -8.50 23.84
N PHE A 141 -1.01 -8.99 22.63
CA PHE A 141 -1.82 -8.26 21.65
C PHE A 141 -3.30 -8.31 22.05
N ARG A 142 -4.09 -7.35 21.58
CA ARG A 142 -5.53 -7.27 21.84
C ARG A 142 -6.31 -7.11 20.55
N ALA A 143 -7.43 -7.80 20.46
CA ALA A 143 -8.38 -7.62 19.37
C ALA A 143 -8.96 -6.19 19.38
N THR A 144 -9.02 -5.55 18.21
CA THR A 144 -9.59 -4.22 18.00
C THR A 144 -10.47 -4.23 16.76
N GLY A 145 -11.67 -3.65 16.88
CA GLY A 145 -12.63 -3.59 15.78
C GLY A 145 -13.29 -4.94 15.44
N PRO A 146 -14.23 -4.97 14.49
CA PRO A 146 -14.85 -6.19 14.02
C PRO A 146 -13.91 -6.97 13.08
N GLY A 147 -14.13 -8.28 12.96
CA GLY A 147 -13.62 -9.06 11.83
C GLY A 147 -14.35 -8.73 10.54
N ALA A 148 -13.81 -9.21 9.41
CA ALA A 148 -14.38 -9.06 8.08
C ALA A 148 -14.53 -10.41 7.38
N THR A 149 -15.04 -10.39 6.16
CA THR A 149 -15.21 -11.60 5.33
C THR A 149 -13.90 -12.27 4.91
N ALA A 150 -12.77 -11.58 5.07
CA ALA A 150 -11.44 -12.03 4.65
C ALA A 150 -10.43 -12.21 5.79
N HIS A 151 -10.70 -11.62 6.96
CA HIS A 151 -9.78 -11.58 8.08
C HIS A 151 -10.49 -11.50 9.43
N LEU A 152 -9.80 -11.95 10.47
CA LEU A 152 -10.26 -11.79 11.84
C LEU A 152 -10.21 -10.32 12.29
N ALA A 153 -10.74 -10.03 13.48
CA ALA A 153 -10.52 -8.74 14.14
C ALA A 153 -9.02 -8.41 14.22
N GLN A 154 -8.66 -7.13 14.04
CA GLN A 154 -7.26 -6.72 14.03
C GLN A 154 -6.62 -6.92 15.40
N ARG A 155 -5.32 -7.21 15.47
CA ARG A 155 -4.56 -7.31 16.72
C ARG A 155 -3.66 -6.11 16.87
N LEU A 156 -3.70 -5.46 18.03
CA LEU A 156 -2.91 -4.28 18.31
C LEU A 156 -2.13 -4.46 19.62
N ALA A 157 -0.85 -4.10 19.59
CA ALA A 157 -0.03 -3.88 20.77
C ALA A 157 0.22 -2.36 20.95
N PRO A 158 0.46 -1.88 22.19
CA PRO A 158 0.77 -0.47 22.43
C PRO A 158 1.92 0.02 21.55
N ASN A 159 1.73 1.19 20.92
CA ASN A 159 2.72 1.86 20.06
C ASN A 159 3.17 1.05 18.83
N ALA A 160 2.42 0.03 18.43
CA ALA A 160 2.74 -0.78 17.26
C ALA A 160 1.72 -0.57 16.13
N VAL A 161 2.09 -0.97 14.91
CA VAL A 161 1.12 -1.06 13.80
C VAL A 161 0.11 -2.19 14.06
N GLN A 162 -1.02 -2.16 13.38
CA GLN A 162 -2.04 -3.21 13.53
C GLN A 162 -1.61 -4.48 12.81
N ILE A 163 -2.07 -5.65 13.28
CA ILE A 163 -1.90 -6.94 12.61
C ILE A 163 -3.26 -7.42 12.12
N GLU A 164 -3.34 -7.77 10.85
CA GLU A 164 -4.49 -8.42 10.24
C GLU A 164 -4.14 -9.86 9.88
N VAL A 165 -4.87 -10.82 10.47
CA VAL A 165 -4.74 -12.25 10.14
C VAL A 165 -5.85 -12.61 9.15
N HIS A 166 -5.47 -12.76 7.90
CA HIS A 166 -6.32 -13.10 6.76
C HIS A 166 -6.42 -14.61 6.59
N PHE A 167 -7.61 -15.07 6.23
CA PHE A 167 -7.89 -16.44 5.79
C PHE A 167 -8.43 -16.48 4.35
N ALA A 168 -8.68 -15.31 3.75
CA ALA A 168 -9.00 -15.15 2.34
C ALA A 168 -8.46 -13.80 1.84
N ILE A 169 -8.27 -13.67 0.53
CA ILE A 169 -8.05 -12.40 -0.16
C ILE A 169 -8.97 -12.36 -1.38
N GLN A 170 -9.49 -11.19 -1.73
CA GLN A 170 -10.60 -11.06 -2.69
C GLN A 170 -10.17 -11.22 -4.16
N ASP A 171 -8.88 -11.09 -4.42
CA ASP A 171 -8.32 -10.86 -5.75
C ASP A 171 -7.45 -12.02 -6.26
N VAL A 172 -7.08 -12.94 -5.38
CA VAL A 172 -6.39 -14.20 -5.70
C VAL A 172 -7.17 -15.32 -5.06
N GLU A 173 -7.46 -16.36 -5.85
CA GLU A 173 -8.09 -17.58 -5.32
C GLU A 173 -7.11 -18.28 -4.36
N VAL A 174 -7.50 -18.39 -3.09
CA VAL A 174 -6.71 -19.04 -2.05
C VAL A 174 -6.92 -20.55 -2.14
N ASN A 175 -6.14 -21.19 -3.02
CA ASN A 175 -6.17 -22.63 -3.27
C ASN A 175 -4.77 -23.26 -3.20
N ASP A 176 -4.70 -24.59 -3.26
CA ASP A 176 -3.43 -25.34 -3.15
C ASP A 176 -2.41 -24.90 -4.20
N ALA A 177 -2.86 -24.58 -5.41
CA ALA A 177 -1.97 -24.13 -6.48
C ALA A 177 -1.32 -22.78 -6.15
N MET A 178 -2.03 -21.85 -5.50
CA MET A 178 -1.46 -20.61 -4.99
C MET A 178 -0.42 -20.89 -3.91
N TRP A 179 -0.76 -21.73 -2.92
CA TRP A 179 0.15 -22.11 -1.83
C TRP A 179 1.44 -22.78 -2.34
N GLN A 180 1.36 -23.62 -3.36
CA GLN A 180 2.52 -24.25 -4.00
C GLN A 180 3.45 -23.26 -4.72
N ARG A 181 2.95 -22.08 -5.11
CA ARG A 181 3.74 -21.02 -5.77
C ARG A 181 4.37 -20.04 -4.78
N THR A 182 4.10 -20.19 -3.49
CA THR A 182 4.68 -19.31 -2.46
C THR A 182 6.20 -19.42 -2.44
N ARG A 183 6.85 -18.34 -2.00
CA ARG A 183 8.30 -18.27 -1.88
C ARG A 183 8.68 -17.95 -0.44
N PRO A 184 9.68 -18.62 0.15
CA PRO A 184 10.18 -18.23 1.46
C PRO A 184 10.71 -16.78 1.42
N LEU A 185 10.65 -16.11 2.58
CA LEU A 185 11.31 -14.82 2.75
C LEU A 185 12.73 -15.02 3.28
N ASP A 186 13.72 -14.56 2.52
CA ASP A 186 15.13 -14.71 2.87
C ASP A 186 15.43 -14.06 4.23
N GLY A 187 16.05 -14.84 5.13
CA GLY A 187 16.41 -14.36 6.47
C GLY A 187 15.23 -14.20 7.45
N VAL A 188 14.02 -14.61 7.07
CA VAL A 188 12.82 -14.52 7.93
C VAL A 188 12.15 -15.90 8.05
N PRO A 189 12.65 -16.77 8.94
CA PRO A 189 12.07 -18.11 9.14
C PRO A 189 10.58 -18.06 9.50
N GLY A 190 9.83 -19.06 9.03
CA GLY A 190 8.40 -19.21 9.30
C GLY A 190 7.49 -18.33 8.44
N LEU A 191 8.03 -17.41 7.64
CA LEU A 191 7.25 -16.57 6.73
C LEU A 191 7.58 -16.82 5.26
N ALA A 192 6.54 -16.76 4.45
CA ALA A 192 6.60 -16.76 2.99
C ALA A 192 6.02 -15.45 2.42
N ARG A 193 6.13 -15.31 1.11
CA ARG A 193 5.43 -14.33 0.28
C ARG A 193 4.68 -15.05 -0.84
N LEU A 194 3.68 -14.38 -1.42
CA LEU A 194 3.03 -14.86 -2.64
C LEU A 194 4.07 -15.05 -3.76
N GLY A 195 3.76 -15.93 -4.71
CA GLY A 195 4.50 -15.99 -5.98
C GLY A 195 4.46 -14.63 -6.69
N ALA A 196 5.48 -14.28 -7.49
CA ALA A 196 5.68 -12.91 -7.94
C ALA A 196 4.48 -12.34 -8.74
N ALA A 197 3.93 -13.15 -9.65
CA ALA A 197 2.73 -12.76 -10.42
C ALA A 197 1.52 -12.51 -9.52
N ASP A 198 1.30 -13.37 -8.52
CA ASP A 198 0.16 -13.25 -7.60
C ASP A 198 0.35 -12.06 -6.64
N GLN A 199 1.57 -11.81 -6.17
CA GLN A 199 1.91 -10.63 -5.38
C GLN A 199 1.65 -9.33 -6.16
N LEU A 200 2.14 -9.22 -7.40
CA LEU A 200 1.96 -8.02 -8.22
C LEU A 200 0.48 -7.81 -8.56
N TRP A 201 -0.23 -8.88 -8.92
CA TRP A 201 -1.67 -8.83 -9.15
C TRP A 201 -2.43 -8.36 -7.91
N HIS A 202 -2.08 -8.89 -6.73
CA HIS A 202 -2.69 -8.50 -5.47
C HIS A 202 -2.51 -7.02 -5.15
N LEU A 203 -1.29 -6.50 -5.31
CA LEU A 203 -1.00 -5.08 -5.11
C LEU A 203 -1.82 -4.17 -6.05
N LEU A 204 -1.90 -4.55 -7.33
CA LEU A 204 -2.64 -3.79 -8.34
C LEU A 204 -4.14 -3.76 -8.04
N VAL A 205 -4.75 -4.92 -7.78
CA VAL A 205 -6.19 -5.01 -7.49
C VAL A 205 -6.53 -4.34 -6.17
N HIS A 206 -5.75 -4.59 -5.12
CA HIS A 206 -5.98 -3.96 -3.81
C HIS A 206 -5.95 -2.43 -3.89
N THR A 207 -5.05 -1.87 -4.69
CA THR A 207 -4.91 -0.41 -4.85
C THR A 207 -5.98 0.17 -5.79
N VAL A 208 -6.22 -0.47 -6.94
CA VAL A 208 -7.09 0.11 -7.98
C VAL A 208 -8.56 -0.19 -7.73
N VAL A 209 -8.84 -1.36 -7.20
CA VAL A 209 -10.19 -1.91 -7.11
C VAL A 209 -10.73 -1.82 -5.70
N THR A 210 -10.04 -2.40 -4.73
CA THR A 210 -10.52 -2.45 -3.33
C THR A 210 -10.51 -1.07 -2.68
N HIS A 211 -9.50 -0.25 -3.00
CA HIS A 211 -9.35 1.08 -2.43
C HIS A 211 -9.14 2.14 -3.52
N PRO A 212 -10.15 2.50 -4.32
CA PRO A 212 -9.99 3.39 -5.46
C PRO A 212 -9.50 4.80 -5.06
N TYR A 213 -9.70 5.21 -3.81
CA TYR A 213 -9.11 6.42 -3.24
C TYR A 213 -7.59 6.38 -3.08
N ARG A 214 -6.95 5.22 -3.27
CA ARG A 214 -5.48 5.05 -3.26
C ARG A 214 -4.88 4.99 -4.66
N ARG A 215 -5.70 5.04 -5.72
CA ARG A 215 -5.24 5.01 -7.12
C ARG A 215 -4.14 6.05 -7.34
N GLY A 216 -2.94 5.55 -7.66
CA GLY A 216 -1.77 6.37 -7.94
C GLY A 216 -1.16 7.08 -6.72
N ALA A 217 -1.56 6.77 -5.49
CA ALA A 217 -0.84 7.24 -4.30
C ALA A 217 0.63 6.79 -4.40
N LEU A 218 1.59 7.70 -4.19
CA LEU A 218 2.99 7.44 -4.49
C LEU A 218 3.55 6.24 -3.71
N ARG A 219 3.11 6.04 -2.46
CA ARG A 219 3.40 4.83 -1.68
C ARG A 219 3.01 3.54 -2.41
N ASP A 220 1.83 3.51 -3.01
CA ASP A 220 1.32 2.31 -3.68
C ASP A 220 1.95 2.12 -5.08
N VAL A 221 2.32 3.21 -5.77
CA VAL A 221 3.15 3.13 -6.99
C VAL A 221 4.53 2.54 -6.66
N LEU A 222 5.18 3.00 -5.58
CA LEU A 222 6.47 2.48 -5.12
C LEU A 222 6.37 1.01 -4.70
N LEU A 223 5.31 0.62 -3.99
CA LEU A 223 5.09 -0.78 -3.62
C LEU A 223 4.87 -1.67 -4.85
N THR A 224 4.12 -1.18 -5.85
CA THR A 224 3.93 -1.87 -7.14
C THR A 224 5.25 -1.99 -7.91
N MET A 225 6.10 -0.95 -7.87
CA MET A 225 7.43 -0.99 -8.47
C MET A 225 8.31 -2.07 -7.84
N GLU A 226 8.29 -2.23 -6.51
CA GLU A 226 9.01 -3.31 -5.83
C GLU A 226 8.48 -4.68 -6.26
N GLY A 227 7.15 -4.88 -6.29
CA GLY A 227 6.56 -6.13 -6.78
C GLY A 227 6.89 -6.43 -8.25
N LEU A 228 7.00 -5.39 -9.09
CA LEU A 228 7.39 -5.52 -10.49
C LEU A 228 8.83 -6.01 -10.64
N ARG A 229 9.76 -5.55 -9.79
CA ARG A 229 11.18 -5.97 -9.80
C ARG A 229 11.35 -7.45 -9.48
N ASP A 230 10.45 -8.01 -8.68
CA ASP A 230 10.44 -9.43 -8.32
C ASP A 230 9.91 -10.35 -9.45
N CYS A 231 9.26 -9.79 -10.49
CA CYS A 231 8.67 -10.57 -11.57
C CYS A 231 9.67 -10.91 -12.68
N ALA A 232 9.75 -12.19 -13.02
CA ALA A 232 10.34 -12.64 -14.28
C ALA A 232 9.45 -12.24 -15.48
N PRO A 233 10.00 -12.20 -16.72
CA PRO A 233 9.23 -11.80 -17.91
C PRO A 233 7.96 -12.63 -18.17
N ALA A 234 7.95 -13.92 -17.83
CA ALA A 234 6.77 -14.78 -17.96
C ALA A 234 5.67 -14.43 -16.94
N GLU A 235 6.06 -14.11 -15.71
CA GLU A 235 5.17 -13.70 -14.63
C GLU A 235 4.54 -12.33 -14.92
N LEU A 236 5.32 -11.42 -15.49
CA LEU A 236 4.83 -10.12 -15.91
C LEU A 236 3.80 -10.23 -17.04
N ARG A 237 4.06 -11.08 -18.05
CA ARG A 237 3.08 -11.35 -19.12
C ARG A 237 1.80 -11.94 -18.57
N GLU A 238 1.88 -12.81 -17.57
CA GLU A 238 0.69 -13.35 -16.89
C GLU A 238 -0.16 -12.22 -16.29
N VAL A 239 0.47 -11.31 -15.54
CA VAL A 239 -0.22 -10.15 -14.95
C VAL A 239 -0.81 -9.26 -16.03
N GLU A 240 -0.08 -8.96 -17.10
CA GLU A 240 -0.57 -8.16 -18.24
C GLU A 240 -1.80 -8.81 -18.91
N ARG A 241 -1.85 -10.14 -19.04
CA ARG A 241 -3.05 -10.85 -19.53
C ARG A 241 -4.23 -10.70 -18.57
N ARG A 242 -4.01 -10.80 -17.26
CA ARG A 242 -5.06 -10.60 -16.24
C ARG A 242 -5.59 -9.17 -16.28
N ILE A 243 -4.72 -8.18 -16.47
CA ILE A 243 -5.11 -6.77 -16.62
C ILE A 243 -5.98 -6.60 -17.86
N ALA A 244 -5.55 -7.10 -19.01
CA ALA A 244 -6.29 -6.95 -20.28
C ALA A 244 -7.71 -7.55 -20.21
N ALA A 245 -7.89 -8.62 -19.43
CA ALA A 245 -9.20 -9.26 -19.22
C ALA A 245 -10.08 -8.55 -18.16
N HIS A 246 -9.52 -7.64 -17.35
CA HIS A 246 -10.23 -7.05 -16.22
C HIS A 246 -11.04 -5.80 -16.63
N PRO A 247 -12.26 -5.57 -16.11
CA PRO A 247 -13.10 -4.42 -16.48
C PRO A 247 -12.50 -3.04 -16.21
N LEU A 248 -11.53 -2.95 -15.28
CA LEU A 248 -10.80 -1.74 -14.93
C LEU A 248 -9.38 -1.71 -15.51
N SER A 249 -9.16 -2.39 -16.65
CA SER A 249 -7.84 -2.46 -17.31
C SER A 249 -7.15 -1.10 -17.44
N PRO A 250 -7.80 0.03 -17.82
CA PRO A 250 -7.07 1.29 -17.99
C PRO A 250 -6.44 1.82 -16.70
N HIS A 251 -7.07 1.58 -15.54
CA HIS A 251 -6.53 2.00 -14.25
C HIS A 251 -5.44 1.02 -13.77
N LEU A 252 -5.61 -0.28 -13.98
CA LEU A 252 -4.58 -1.26 -13.64
C LEU A 252 -3.30 -1.05 -14.47
N ASP A 253 -3.45 -0.88 -15.79
CA ASP A 253 -2.37 -0.53 -16.70
C ASP A 253 -1.73 0.81 -16.32
N GLY A 254 -2.54 1.79 -15.89
CA GLY A 254 -2.03 3.08 -15.47
C GLY A 254 -1.10 2.99 -14.26
N LEU A 255 -1.45 2.17 -13.26
CA LEU A 255 -0.63 1.96 -12.07
C LEU A 255 0.65 1.18 -12.41
N LEU A 256 0.51 0.09 -13.19
CA LEU A 256 1.65 -0.71 -13.64
C LEU A 256 2.64 0.11 -14.49
N ALA A 257 2.13 0.96 -15.38
CA ALA A 257 2.97 1.82 -16.23
C ALA A 257 3.74 2.86 -15.42
N MET A 258 3.11 3.51 -14.42
CA MET A 258 3.83 4.43 -13.54
C MET A 258 4.92 3.71 -12.72
N ALA A 259 4.63 2.50 -12.24
CA ALA A 259 5.61 1.68 -11.53
C ALA A 259 6.79 1.28 -12.43
N ARG A 260 6.53 0.92 -13.70
CA ARG A 260 7.57 0.60 -14.69
C ARG A 260 8.43 1.82 -15.01
N GLU A 261 7.81 2.98 -15.25
CA GLU A 261 8.53 4.24 -15.48
C GLU A 261 9.46 4.60 -14.31
N LEU A 262 9.02 4.40 -13.05
CA LEU A 262 9.87 4.58 -11.87
C LEU A 262 11.00 3.54 -11.81
N CYS A 263 10.70 2.28 -12.12
CA CYS A 263 11.68 1.20 -12.11
C CYS A 263 12.82 1.47 -13.10
N ASP A 264 12.46 1.95 -14.29
CA ASP A 264 13.38 2.21 -15.40
C ASP A 264 14.08 3.59 -15.31
N GLY A 265 13.77 4.40 -14.29
CA GLY A 265 14.32 5.75 -14.13
C GLY A 265 13.83 6.74 -15.21
N LEU A 266 12.69 6.45 -15.85
CA LEU A 266 12.12 7.25 -16.91
C LEU A 266 11.26 8.41 -16.36
N PRO A 267 10.94 9.44 -17.18
CA PRO A 267 9.94 10.42 -16.81
C PRO A 267 8.60 9.74 -16.52
N VAL A 268 8.09 9.93 -15.31
CA VAL A 268 6.81 9.31 -14.92
C VAL A 268 5.66 10.20 -15.33
N ARG A 269 4.78 9.67 -16.17
CA ARG A 269 3.52 10.35 -16.52
C ARG A 269 2.52 10.09 -15.41
N ASP A 270 2.11 11.15 -14.71
CA ASP A 270 1.10 11.07 -13.65
C ASP A 270 -0.29 10.79 -14.22
N ARG A 271 -0.64 9.50 -14.32
CA ARG A 271 -1.91 9.02 -14.87
C ARG A 271 -3.08 9.20 -13.90
N PHE A 272 -2.81 9.41 -12.61
CA PHE A 272 -3.81 9.55 -11.55
C PHE A 272 -3.85 10.95 -10.94
N ARG A 273 -3.43 11.95 -11.72
CA ARG A 273 -3.39 13.34 -11.25
C ARG A 273 -4.76 13.84 -10.77
N ARG A 274 -5.85 13.36 -11.39
CA ARG A 274 -7.22 13.75 -11.04
C ARG A 274 -7.66 13.14 -9.70
N GLU A 275 -7.35 11.88 -9.48
CA GLU A 275 -7.60 11.12 -8.25
C GLU A 275 -6.78 11.69 -7.09
N ALA A 276 -5.52 12.06 -7.34
CA ALA A 276 -4.69 12.77 -6.37
C ALA A 276 -5.30 14.13 -5.97
N ALA A 277 -5.76 14.91 -6.96
CA ALA A 277 -6.42 16.19 -6.70
C ALA A 277 -7.67 16.03 -5.82
N ALA A 278 -8.51 15.02 -6.12
CA ALA A 278 -9.68 14.70 -5.30
C ALA A 278 -9.29 14.33 -3.86
N ASN A 279 -8.29 13.49 -3.66
CA ASN A 279 -7.79 13.17 -2.32
C ASN A 279 -7.31 14.40 -1.55
N TYR A 280 -6.57 15.29 -2.19
CA TYR A 280 -6.09 16.52 -1.55
C TYR A 280 -7.24 17.44 -1.14
N VAL A 281 -8.32 17.50 -1.94
CA VAL A 281 -9.53 18.26 -1.58
C VAL A 281 -10.18 17.66 -0.33
N LEU A 282 -10.35 16.34 -0.31
CA LEU A 282 -11.00 15.60 0.78
C LEU A 282 -10.19 15.70 2.09
N ARG A 283 -8.87 15.56 2.02
CA ARG A 283 -7.98 15.54 3.18
C ARG A 283 -7.48 16.93 3.62
N GLY A 284 -7.68 17.94 2.78
CA GLY A 284 -7.30 19.34 3.05
C GLY A 284 -8.51 20.22 3.32
N PRO A 285 -9.01 21.00 2.34
CA PRO A 285 -10.12 21.94 2.51
C PRO A 285 -11.40 21.37 3.14
N LEU A 286 -11.70 20.08 2.92
CA LEU A 286 -12.89 19.43 3.47
C LEU A 286 -12.61 18.62 4.74
N SER A 287 -11.38 18.63 5.26
CA SER A 287 -11.01 17.84 6.45
C SER A 287 -11.84 18.15 7.71
N TRP A 288 -12.34 19.39 7.83
CA TRP A 288 -13.15 19.87 8.96
C TRP A 288 -14.52 19.20 9.07
N LEU A 289 -15.04 18.63 7.99
CA LEU A 289 -16.29 17.87 7.99
C LEU A 289 -16.10 16.45 8.60
N GLY A 290 -15.04 16.22 9.38
CA GLY A 290 -14.75 14.91 9.98
C GLY A 290 -14.23 13.86 8.99
N PHE A 291 -13.79 14.29 7.79
CA PHE A 291 -13.44 13.42 6.65
C PHE A 291 -12.32 12.39 6.92
N SER A 292 -11.56 12.52 8.01
CA SER A 292 -10.51 11.55 8.36
C SER A 292 -10.97 10.44 9.33
N ARG A 293 -12.14 10.58 9.95
CA ARG A 293 -12.64 9.65 10.99
C ARG A 293 -13.97 8.97 10.67
N PHE A 294 -14.79 9.53 9.76
CA PHE A 294 -16.19 9.14 9.61
C PHE A 294 -16.59 8.57 8.24
N TRP A 295 -15.72 8.57 7.24
CA TRP A 295 -16.05 7.88 5.99
C TRP A 295 -15.76 6.40 6.12
N THR A 296 -16.81 5.61 6.00
CA THR A 296 -16.65 4.18 5.73
C THR A 296 -15.90 4.01 4.42
N SER A 297 -15.10 2.94 4.31
CA SER A 297 -14.40 2.62 3.04
C SER A 297 -15.38 2.62 1.87
N ALA A 298 -16.62 2.15 2.09
CA ALA A 298 -17.70 2.14 1.11
C ALA A 298 -18.02 3.52 0.51
N PHE A 299 -18.13 4.58 1.33
CA PHE A 299 -18.39 5.90 0.74
C PHE A 299 -17.22 6.40 -0.12
N LEU A 300 -15.99 6.24 0.36
CA LEU A 300 -14.82 6.68 -0.41
C LEU A 300 -14.74 5.91 -1.73
N THR A 301 -15.06 4.62 -1.72
CA THR A 301 -15.18 3.82 -2.93
C THR A 301 -16.24 4.40 -3.87
N ALA A 302 -17.44 4.67 -3.38
CA ALA A 302 -18.53 5.25 -4.17
C ALA A 302 -18.20 6.63 -4.75
N LEU A 303 -17.57 7.51 -3.97
CA LEU A 303 -17.16 8.84 -4.42
C LEU A 303 -16.10 8.75 -5.52
N PHE A 304 -15.09 7.90 -5.35
CA PHE A 304 -14.04 7.75 -6.35
C PHE A 304 -14.53 7.02 -7.60
N ALA A 305 -15.54 6.15 -7.49
CA ALA A 305 -16.22 5.58 -8.66
C ALA A 305 -16.88 6.66 -9.54
N GLN A 306 -17.31 7.80 -8.97
CA GLN A 306 -17.84 8.93 -9.75
C GLN A 306 -16.76 9.68 -10.55
N LEU A 307 -15.49 9.62 -10.13
CA LEU A 307 -14.38 10.18 -10.89
C LEU A 307 -14.03 9.32 -12.11
N GLY A 308 -14.33 8.02 -12.03
CA GLY A 308 -14.15 7.04 -13.08
C GLY A 308 -15.24 7.03 -14.16
N GLY A 309 -15.23 5.99 -14.97
CA GLY A 309 -16.14 5.81 -16.10
C GLY A 309 -17.49 5.20 -15.71
N VAL A 310 -18.32 4.90 -16.72
CA VAL A 310 -19.58 4.14 -16.54
C VAL A 310 -19.31 2.79 -15.88
N THR A 311 -18.19 2.14 -16.20
CA THR A 311 -17.78 0.84 -15.65
C THR A 311 -17.50 0.91 -14.15
N ASP A 312 -16.75 1.90 -13.68
CA ASP A 312 -16.50 2.11 -12.23
C ASP A 312 -17.83 2.28 -11.48
N ARG A 313 -18.75 3.09 -12.01
CA ARG A 313 -20.07 3.32 -11.39
C ARG A 313 -20.94 2.06 -11.36
N ARG A 314 -20.98 1.28 -12.45
CA ARG A 314 -21.75 0.02 -12.50
C ARG A 314 -21.21 -1.01 -11.52
N ARG A 315 -19.89 -1.10 -11.37
CA ARG A 315 -19.26 -2.00 -10.41
C ARG A 315 -19.59 -1.63 -8.97
N GLU A 316 -19.51 -0.34 -8.63
CA GLU A 316 -19.88 0.11 -7.28
C GLU A 316 -21.33 -0.24 -6.95
N LEU A 317 -22.24 0.00 -7.91
CA LEU A 317 -23.63 -0.41 -7.74
C LEU A 317 -23.72 -1.92 -7.52
N ALA A 318 -23.06 -2.75 -8.32
CA ALA A 318 -23.09 -4.20 -8.15
C ALA A 318 -22.59 -4.68 -6.77
N TRP A 319 -21.57 -4.03 -6.22
CA TRP A 319 -21.08 -4.30 -4.86
C TRP A 319 -22.04 -3.82 -3.75
N ALA A 320 -22.76 -2.72 -3.97
CA ALA A 320 -23.75 -2.23 -3.00
C ALA A 320 -24.99 -3.15 -2.86
N TRP A 321 -25.20 -4.07 -3.82
CA TRP A 321 -26.33 -5.01 -3.86
C TRP A 321 -25.93 -6.47 -3.55
N GLN A 322 -24.70 -6.72 -3.09
CA GLN A 322 -24.21 -8.02 -2.60
C GLN A 322 -24.12 -8.00 -1.07
#